data_AF-A0A529ML04-F1
#
_entry.id   AF-A0A529ML04-F1
#
_cell.length_a   1.000
_cell.length_b   1.000
_cell.length_c   1.000
_cell.angle_alpha   90.00
_cell.angle_beta   90.00
_cell.angle_gamma   90.00
#
_symmetry.space_group_name_H-M   'P 1'
#
loop_
_entity.id
_entity.type
_entity.pdbx_description
1 polymer ?
#
loop_
_entity_poly.entity_id
_entity_poly.type
_entity_poly.pdbx_seq_one_letter_code
_entity_poly.pdbx_strand_id
1 'polypeptide(L)'
;MRRFLRATLILFCVAGWAATAQADPPPSAKQRLIGKVCNLIEAHAVGNGLPKDFFARLIWKESRFDPNAVSPVGAEGIAQFMPGTAKMRGLANPFDIEQA
;
A
#
# COMPACT_ATOMS: atom_id res chain seq x y z
N MET A 1 -5.45 3.67 -75.32
CA MET A 1 -4.74 2.45 -74.87
C MET A 1 -3.86 2.90 -73.70
N ARG A 2 -3.95 2.54 -72.42
CA ARG A 2 -4.42 1.40 -71.60
C ARG A 2 -4.77 2.03 -70.22
N ARG A 3 -6.01 2.13 -69.73
CA ARG A 3 -6.82 1.11 -69.03
C ARG A 3 -6.01 0.09 -68.18
N PHE A 4 -6.21 0.18 -66.86
CA PHE A 4 -5.93 -0.80 -65.79
C PHE A 4 -4.50 -0.96 -65.26
N LEU A 5 -4.21 -0.27 -64.15
CA LEU A 5 -3.41 -0.82 -63.05
C LEU A 5 -3.97 -0.22 -61.73
N ARG A 6 -5.21 -0.56 -61.39
CA ARG A 6 -5.53 -1.50 -60.28
C ARG A 6 -4.83 -1.10 -58.97
N ALA A 7 -5.52 -0.20 -58.27
CA ALA A 7 -5.47 0.07 -56.85
C ALA A 7 -5.31 -1.21 -56.00
N THR A 8 -4.06 -1.60 -55.73
CA THR A 8 -3.74 -2.78 -54.93
C THR A 8 -2.61 -2.50 -53.95
N LEU A 9 -2.59 -1.31 -53.35
CA LEU A 9 -1.59 -0.95 -52.34
C LEU A 9 -2.16 -0.10 -51.20
N ILE A 10 -3.40 -0.33 -50.80
CA ILE A 10 -3.97 0.23 -49.57
C ILE A 10 -4.81 -0.85 -48.89
N LEU A 11 -4.22 -2.01 -48.59
CA LEU A 11 -4.86 -3.02 -47.74
C LEU A 11 -3.83 -3.82 -46.94
N PHE A 12 -2.80 -3.15 -46.42
CA PHE A 12 -1.81 -3.77 -45.54
C PHE A 12 -1.42 -2.89 -44.34
N CYS A 13 -2.23 -1.88 -43.99
CA CYS A 13 -1.89 -0.95 -42.90
C CYS A 13 -2.71 -1.10 -41.61
N VAL A 14 -3.65 -2.05 -41.48
CA VAL A 14 -4.56 -2.04 -40.31
C VAL A 14 -4.55 -3.34 -39.48
N ALA A 15 -3.90 -4.41 -39.92
CA ALA A 15 -4.00 -5.71 -39.25
C ALA A 15 -2.89 -6.01 -38.21
N GLY A 16 -2.01 -5.05 -37.92
CA GLY A 16 -0.76 -5.33 -37.22
C GLY A 16 -0.38 -4.30 -36.17
N TRP A 17 -1.24 -4.04 -35.20
CA TRP A 17 -0.86 -3.69 -33.82
C TRP A 17 -2.12 -3.63 -32.95
N ALA A 18 -2.71 -4.79 -32.68
CA ALA A 18 -3.40 -4.93 -31.41
C ALA A 18 -2.30 -5.02 -30.34
N ALA A 19 -1.84 -3.87 -29.84
CA ALA A 19 -1.07 -3.84 -28.61
C ALA A 19 -1.97 -4.41 -27.53
N THR A 20 -1.66 -5.63 -27.06
CA THR A 20 -2.33 -6.20 -25.90
C THR A 20 -2.07 -5.25 -24.75
N ALA A 21 -3.09 -4.51 -24.31
CA ALA A 21 -3.02 -3.74 -23.07
C ALA A 21 -2.93 -4.75 -21.92
N GLN A 22 -1.71 -5.18 -21.61
CA GLN A 22 -1.43 -6.02 -20.47
C GLN A 22 -1.46 -5.09 -19.25
N ALA A 23 -2.46 -5.25 -18.39
CA ALA A 23 -2.46 -4.55 -17.13
C ALA A 23 -1.27 -5.03 -16.28
N ASP A 24 -0.68 -4.12 -15.51
CA ASP A 24 0.31 -4.51 -14.52
C ASP A 24 -0.32 -5.49 -13.51
N PRO A 25 0.44 -6.49 -13.02
CA PRO A 25 -0.06 -7.37 -11.99
C PRO A 25 -0.42 -6.58 -10.73
N PRO A 26 -1.44 -7.01 -9.96
CA PRO A 26 -1.80 -6.34 -8.73
C PRO A 26 -0.62 -6.32 -7.76
N PRO A 27 -0.49 -5.27 -6.91
CA PRO A 27 0.57 -5.18 -5.93
C PRO A 27 0.51 -6.39 -4.99
N SER A 28 1.67 -6.91 -4.60
CA SER A 28 1.81 -7.99 -3.61
C SER A 28 1.14 -7.62 -2.28
N ALA A 29 0.82 -8.62 -1.45
CA ALA A 29 0.27 -8.38 -0.12
C ALA A 29 1.16 -7.47 0.74
N LYS A 30 2.49 -7.63 0.64
CA LYS A 30 3.47 -6.77 1.31
C LYS A 30 3.39 -5.32 0.84
N GLN A 31 3.33 -5.09 -0.47
CA GLN A 31 3.20 -3.74 -1.02
C GLN A 31 1.90 -3.07 -0.59
N ARG A 32 0.78 -3.81 -0.57
CA ARG A 32 -0.50 -3.30 -0.06
C ARG A 32 -0.42 -2.95 1.43
N LEU A 33 0.22 -3.79 2.24
CA LEU A 33 0.43 -3.52 3.67
C LEU A 33 1.25 -2.24 3.88
N ILE A 34 2.37 -2.09 3.16
CA ILE A 34 3.21 -0.88 3.23
C ILE A 34 2.39 0.36 2.88
N GLY A 35 1.66 0.34 1.75
CA GLY A 35 0.81 1.46 1.35
C GLY A 35 -0.26 1.78 2.40
N LYS A 36 -0.88 0.76 2.99
CA LYS A 36 -1.87 0.92 4.06
C LYS A 36 -1.27 1.55 5.32
N VAL A 37 -0.11 1.08 5.78
CA VAL A 37 0.60 1.65 6.94
C VAL A 37 1.01 3.10 6.68
N CYS A 38 1.51 3.44 5.49
CA CYS A 38 1.84 4.82 5.14
C CYS A 38 0.61 5.74 5.21
N ASN A 39 -0.52 5.29 4.65
CA ASN A 39 -1.76 6.06 4.67
C ASN A 39 -2.29 6.25 6.10
N LEU A 40 -2.21 5.22 6.95
CA LEU A 40 -2.62 5.30 8.35
C LEU A 40 -1.74 6.26 9.14
N ILE A 41 -0.41 6.17 8.99
CA ILE A 41 0.53 7.10 9.63
C ILE A 41 0.21 8.55 9.24
N GLU A 42 -0.04 8.82 7.95
CA GLU A 42 -0.40 10.15 7.49
C GLU A 42 -1.72 10.62 8.09
N ALA A 43 -2.77 9.81 8.00
CA ALA A 43 -4.10 10.14 8.50
C ALA A 43 -4.09 10.44 10.01
N HIS A 44 -3.45 9.58 10.82
CA HIS A 44 -3.38 9.76 12.27
C HIS A 44 -2.43 10.89 12.67
N ALA A 45 -1.32 11.10 11.96
CA ALA A 45 -0.45 12.24 12.24
C ALA A 45 -1.19 13.57 11.99
N VAL A 46 -1.85 13.71 10.84
CA VAL A 46 -2.62 14.91 10.49
C VAL A 46 -3.78 15.12 11.45
N GLY A 47 -4.55 14.07 11.73
CA GLY A 47 -5.72 14.14 12.63
C GLY A 47 -5.37 14.54 14.06
N ASN A 48 -4.13 14.30 14.51
CA ASN A 48 -3.65 14.63 15.85
C ASN A 48 -2.65 15.81 15.88
N GLY A 49 -2.43 16.50 14.76
CA GLY A 49 -1.50 17.63 14.69
C GLY A 49 -0.03 17.27 14.92
N LEU A 50 0.37 16.05 14.59
CA LEU A 50 1.74 15.55 14.73
C LEU A 50 2.54 15.73 13.43
N PRO A 51 3.85 16.03 13.50
CA PRO A 51 4.71 15.96 12.33
C PRO A 51 4.77 14.52 11.80
N LYS A 52 4.37 14.31 10.54
CA LYS A 52 4.31 12.97 9.92
C LYS A 52 5.60 12.16 10.06
N ASP A 53 6.76 12.79 9.87
CA ASP A 53 8.05 12.11 9.88
C ASP A 53 8.46 11.72 11.30
N PHE A 54 8.02 12.50 12.30
CA PHE A 54 8.20 12.14 13.70
C PHE A 54 7.38 10.91 14.04
N PHE A 55 6.09 10.90 13.67
CA PHE A 55 5.21 9.77 13.97
C PHE A 55 5.66 8.49 13.25
N ALA A 56 6.05 8.58 11.97
CA ALA A 56 6.62 7.46 11.23
C ALA A 56 7.87 6.87 11.90
N ARG A 57 8.79 7.73 12.38
CA ARG A 57 10.00 7.29 13.10
C ARG A 57 9.70 6.65 14.44
N LEU A 58 8.68 7.15 15.16
CA LEU A 58 8.23 6.55 16.41
C LEU A 58 7.74 5.12 16.15
N ILE A 59 6.79 4.94 15.22
CA ILE A 59 6.25 3.61 14.89
C ILE A 59 7.37 2.67 14.39
N TRP A 60 8.32 3.17 13.59
CA TRP A 60 9.49 2.37 13.19
C TRP A 60 10.34 1.95 14.39
N LYS A 61 10.53 2.84 15.37
CA LYS A 61 11.33 2.54 16.56
C LYS A 61 10.68 1.46 17.43
N GLU A 62 9.35 1.45 17.49
CA GLU A 62 8.58 0.47 18.26
C GLU A 62 8.69 -0.95 17.66
N SER A 63 8.31 -1.13 16.38
CA SER A 63 8.14 -2.47 15.79
C SER A 63 8.90 -2.70 14.49
N ARG A 64 9.56 -1.68 13.92
CA ARG A 64 10.02 -1.67 12.52
C ARG A 64 8.88 -1.89 11.51
N PHE A 65 7.69 -1.37 11.83
CA PHE A 65 6.44 -1.53 11.06
C PHE A 65 5.93 -2.98 10.98
N ASP A 66 6.28 -3.83 11.94
CA ASP A 66 5.74 -5.19 12.02
C ASP A 66 4.43 -5.19 12.83
N PRO A 67 3.28 -5.43 12.18
CA PRO A 67 1.99 -5.43 12.88
C PRO A 67 1.82 -6.62 13.83
N ASN A 68 2.67 -7.65 13.74
CA ASN A 68 2.60 -8.85 14.58
C ASN A 68 3.71 -8.88 15.65
N ALA A 69 4.41 -7.75 15.85
CA ALA A 69 5.50 -7.69 16.81
C ALA A 69 5.02 -7.96 18.25
N VAL A 70 5.78 -8.75 18.98
CA VAL A 70 5.61 -8.99 20.42
C VAL A 70 6.96 -8.86 21.09
N SER A 71 7.08 -7.96 22.07
CA SER A 71 8.33 -7.77 22.80
C SER A 71 8.50 -8.81 23.93
N PRO A 72 9.72 -9.02 24.44
CA PRO A 72 9.97 -9.90 25.58
C PRO A 72 9.23 -9.51 26.86
N VAL A 73 8.83 -8.24 26.98
CA VAL A 73 8.08 -7.71 28.14
C VAL A 73 6.58 -7.60 27.87
N GLY A 74 6.11 -8.09 26.72
CA GLY A 74 4.69 -8.21 26.40
C GLY A 74 4.06 -6.98 25.73
N ALA A 75 4.85 -6.09 25.11
CA ALA A 75 4.30 -5.04 24.27
C ALA A 75 3.93 -5.60 22.89
N GLU A 76 2.77 -5.21 22.35
CA GLU A 76 2.12 -5.88 21.22
C GLU A 76 1.84 -4.92 20.05
N GLY A 77 1.99 -5.44 18.83
CA GLY A 77 1.55 -4.81 17.59
C GLY A 77 2.47 -3.72 17.07
N ILE A 78 2.00 -3.06 16.00
CA ILE A 78 2.80 -2.09 15.24
C ILE A 78 3.29 -0.90 16.09
N ALA A 79 2.51 -0.50 17.09
CA ALA A 79 2.80 0.59 18.01
C ALA A 79 3.25 0.12 19.40
N GLN A 80 3.48 -1.19 19.59
CA GLN A 80 3.99 -1.77 20.84
C GLN A 80 3.18 -1.36 22.08
N PHE A 81 1.85 -1.45 22.02
CA PHE A 81 1.02 -1.19 23.18
C PHE A 81 1.27 -2.23 24.27
N MET A 82 1.48 -1.77 25.51
CA MET A 82 1.41 -2.64 26.68
C MET A 82 -0.07 -3.01 26.94
N PRO A 83 -0.40 -4.26 27.31
CA PRO A 83 -1.77 -4.72 27.49
C PRO A 83 -2.60 -3.89 28.47
N GLY A 84 -1.99 -3.45 29.58
CA GLY A 84 -2.65 -2.58 30.55
C GLY A 84 -3.04 -1.21 29.97
N THR A 85 -2.17 -0.63 29.14
CA THR A 85 -2.43 0.64 28.45
C THR A 85 -3.50 0.47 27.38
N ALA A 86 -3.42 -0.59 26.57
CA ALA A 86 -4.43 -0.89 25.56
C ALA A 86 -5.83 -0.98 26.20
N LYS A 87 -5.96 -1.75 27.30
CA LYS A 87 -7.21 -1.86 28.06
C LYS A 87 -7.71 -0.52 28.58
N MET A 88 -6.83 0.30 29.15
CA MET A 88 -7.18 1.63 29.69
C MET A 88 -7.66 2.60 28.60
N ARG A 89 -7.14 2.47 27.38
CA ARG A 89 -7.50 3.31 26.23
C ARG A 89 -8.64 2.73 25.39
N GLY A 90 -9.16 1.56 25.74
CA GLY A 90 -10.23 0.90 25.00
C GLY A 90 -9.78 0.30 23.66
N LEU A 91 -8.48 0.04 23.48
CA LEU A 91 -7.95 -0.63 22.30
C LEU A 91 -8.25 -2.13 22.40
N ALA A 92 -9.13 -2.62 21.51
CA ALA A 92 -9.60 -4.00 21.54
C ALA A 92 -8.57 -5.01 21.01
N ASN A 93 -7.81 -4.63 19.98
CA ASN A 93 -6.80 -5.49 19.37
C ASN A 93 -5.53 -4.69 19.02
N PRO A 94 -4.43 -4.85 19.76
CA PRO A 94 -3.16 -4.19 19.46
C PRO A 94 -2.53 -4.58 18.12
N PHE A 95 -2.91 -5.73 17.56
CA PHE A 95 -2.40 -6.23 16.27
C PHE A 95 -3.20 -5.70 15.07
N ASP A 96 -4.32 -4.99 15.30
CA ASP A 96 -5.08 -4.34 14.23
C ASP A 96 -4.50 -2.96 13.95
N ILE A 97 -3.82 -2.83 12.81
CA ILE A 97 -3.17 -1.58 12.38
C ILE A 97 -4.14 -0.41 12.16
N GLU A 98 -5.43 -0.66 11.95
CA GLU A 98 -6.41 0.42 11.81
C GLU A 98 -6.84 1.01 13.16
N GLN A 99 -6.62 0.27 14.25
CA GLN A 99 -6.98 0.70 15.60
C GLN A 99 -5.76 1.17 16.43
N ALA A 100 -4.60 0.55 16.20
CA ALA A 100 -3.37 0.77 16.96
C ALA A 100 -2.49 1.92 16.44
#